data_AF-A0A951LRL9-F1
#
_entry.id   AF-A0A951LRL9-F1
#
_cell.length_a   1.000
_cell.length_b   1.000
_cell.length_c   1.000
_cell.angle_alpha   90.00
_cell.angle_beta   90.00
_cell.angle_gamma   90.00
#
_symmetry.space_group_name_H-M   'P 1'
#
loop_
_entity.id
_entity.type
_entity.pdbx_description
1 polymer ?
#
loop_
_entity_poly.entity_id
_entity_poly.type
_entity_poly.pdbx_seq_one_letter_code
_entity_poly.pdbx_strand_id
1 'polypeptide(L)' 'MPQPLMPHATASWLVDNTSLTFQQIAEFCGLHILEVQAIADDTAATKLTGRDPLR' A
#
# COMPACT_ATOMS: atom_id res chain seq x y z
N MET A 1 -3.79 -13.45 16.64
CA MET A 1 -4.47 -12.27 16.07
C MET A 1 -4.97 -12.66 14.69
N PRO A 2 -6.22 -12.35 14.30
CA PRO A 2 -6.77 -12.74 13.01
C PRO A 2 -5.97 -12.04 11.90
N GLN A 3 -5.20 -12.83 11.16
CA GLN A 3 -4.49 -12.35 9.98
C GLN A 3 -5.54 -12.11 8.89
N PRO A 4 -5.53 -10.95 8.21
CA PRO A 4 -6.43 -10.73 7.09
C PRO A 4 -6.24 -11.84 6.06
N LEU A 5 -7.34 -12.44 5.59
CA LEU A 5 -7.31 -13.55 4.63
C LEU A 5 -6.58 -13.19 3.32
N MET A 6 -6.48 -11.88 3.02
CA MET A 6 -5.79 -11.32 1.85
C MET A 6 -4.83 -10.20 2.30
N PRO A 7 -3.66 -10.53 2.87
CA PRO A 7 -2.77 -9.54 3.48
C PRO A 7 -2.24 -8.52 2.47
N HIS A 8 -1.98 -8.95 1.23
CA HIS A 8 -1.55 -8.06 0.14
C HIS A 8 -2.64 -7.05 -0.27
N ALA A 9 -3.90 -7.49 -0.40
CA ALA A 9 -5.01 -6.60 -0.77
C ALA A 9 -5.32 -5.61 0.35
N THR A 10 -5.28 -6.06 1.61
CA THR A 10 -5.44 -5.19 2.77
C THR A 10 -4.31 -4.18 2.89
N ALA A 11 -3.06 -4.58 2.64
CA ALA A 11 -1.92 -3.67 2.62
C ALA A 11 -2.05 -2.59 1.53
N SER A 12 -2.43 -2.96 0.30
CA SER A 12 -2.68 -2.00 -0.78
C SER A 12 -3.78 -0.99 -0.41
N TRP A 13 -4.89 -1.47 0.17
CA TRP A 13 -5.97 -0.60 0.62
C TRP A 13 -5.49 0.37 1.73
N LEU A 14 -4.74 -0.12 2.71
CA LEU A 14 -4.21 0.70 3.81
C LEU A 14 -3.20 1.75 3.34
N VAL A 15 -2.31 1.40 2.41
CA VAL A 15 -1.35 2.35 1.83
C VAL A 15 -2.06 3.51 1.13
N ASP A 16 -3.21 3.23 0.51
CA ASP A 16 -3.96 4.22 -0.27
C ASP A 16 -4.93 5.06 0.57
N ASN A 17 -5.58 4.43 1.54
CA ASN A 17 -6.71 4.99 2.29
C ASN A 17 -6.34 5.46 3.70
N THR A 18 -5.09 5.25 4.13
CA THR A 18 -4.63 5.67 5.46
C THR A 18 -3.27 6.35 5.40
N SER A 19 -2.96 7.17 6.40
CA SER A 19 -1.64 7.80 6.56
C SER A 19 -0.70 6.98 7.46
N LEU A 20 -0.92 5.66 7.55
CA LEU A 20 -0.08 4.77 8.35
C LEU A 20 1.29 4.59 7.71
N THR A 21 2.32 4.38 8.55
CA THR A 21 3.67 4.09 8.05
C THR A 21 3.77 2.67 7.49
N PHE A 22 4.69 2.44 6.55
CA PHE A 22 4.91 1.11 5.97
C PHE A 22 5.20 0.03 7.03
N GLN A 23 5.87 0.40 8.12
CA GLN A 23 6.15 -0.51 9.23
C GLN A 23 4.86 -0.92 9.98
N GLN A 24 3.93 0.01 10.19
CA GLN A 24 2.64 -0.29 10.83
C GLN A 24 1.76 -1.18 9.95
N ILE A 25 1.75 -0.95 8.65
CA ILE A 25 1.00 -1.77 7.69
C ILE A 25 1.59 -3.18 7.59
N ALA A 26 2.93 -3.28 7.60
CA ALA A 26 3.68 -4.55 7.62
C ALA A 26 3.34 -5.38 8.87
N GLU A 27 3.42 -4.77 10.06
CA GLU A 27 3.05 -5.41 11.34
C GLU A 27 1.57 -5.83 11.37
N PHE A 28 0.68 -5.03 10.80
CA PHE A 28 -0.76 -5.31 10.78
C PHE A 28 -1.13 -6.46 9.83
N CYS A 29 -0.52 -6.49 8.64
CA CYS A 29 -0.78 -7.51 7.62
C CYS A 29 0.11 -8.75 7.77
N GLY A 30 1.10 -8.72 8.66
CA GLY A 30 2.12 -9.78 8.80
C GLY A 30 3.03 -9.90 7.58
N LEU A 31 3.24 -8.81 6.85
CA LEU A 31 4.05 -8.76 5.63
C LEU A 31 5.42 -8.14 5.91
N HIS A 32 6.39 -8.41 5.05
CA HIS A 32 7.67 -7.74 5.16
C HIS A 32 7.57 -6.30 4.64
N ILE A 33 8.34 -5.37 5.23
CA ILE A 33 8.33 -3.95 4.84
C ILE A 33 8.67 -3.72 3.35
N LEU A 34 9.47 -4.60 2.74
CA LEU A 34 9.78 -4.52 1.31
C LEU A 34 8.57 -4.85 0.43
N GLU A 35 7.71 -5.77 0.86
CA GLU A 35 6.47 -6.10 0.13
C GLU A 35 5.50 -4.91 0.18
N VAL A 36 5.36 -4.29 1.35
CA VAL A 36 4.52 -3.09 1.50
C VAL A 36 5.04 -1.92 0.66
N GLN A 37 6.36 -1.74 0.58
CA GLN A 37 6.98 -0.74 -0.30
C GLN A 37 6.73 -1.05 -1.79
N ALA A 38 6.85 -2.30 -2.21
CA ALA A 38 6.56 -2.70 -3.59
C ALA A 38 5.09 -2.46 -3.95
N ILE A 39 4.15 -2.76 -3.04
CA ILE A 39 2.72 -2.47 -3.21
C ILE A 39 2.48 -0.95 -3.31
N ALA A 40 3.17 -0.15 -2.50
CA ALA A 40 3.07 1.29 -2.54
C ALA A 40 3.61 1.89 -3.86
N ASP A 41 4.72 1.36 -4.37
CA ASP A 41 5.31 1.77 -5.65
C ASP A 41 4.37 1.46 -6.83
N ASP A 42 3.79 0.25 -6.85
CA ASP A 42 2.80 -0.17 -7.85
C ASP A 42 1.51 0.69 -7.80
N THR A 43 1.03 1.00 -6.59
CA THR A 43 -0.13 1.87 -6.38
C THR A 43 0.16 3.30 -6.82
N ALA A 44 1.36 3.82 -6.54
CA ALA A 44 1.80 5.15 -6.96
C ALA A 44 1.97 5.25 -8.48
N ALA A 45 2.55 4.23 -9.12
CA ALA A 45 2.68 4.13 -10.58
C ALA A 45 1.31 4.15 -11.27
N THR A 46 0.31 3.48 -10.68
CA THR A 46 -1.08 3.51 -11.17
C THR A 46 -1.72 4.90 -11.05
N LYS A 47 -1.45 5.63 -9.96
CA LYS A 47 -1.93 7.03 -9.78
C LYS A 47 -1.24 8.02 -10.70
N LEU A 48 -0.04 7.71 -11.18
CA LEU A 48 0.78 8.55 -12.05
C LEU A 48 0.41 8.45 -13.53
N THR A 49 -0.68 7.76 -13.90
CA THR A 49 -1.22 7.89 -15.26
C THR A 49 -1.67 9.34 -15.47
N GLY A 50 -1.01 10.00 -16.43
CA GLY A 50 -0.89 11.46 -16.55
C GLY A 50 -2.17 12.24 -16.25
N ARG A 51 -2.16 12.96 -15.13
CA ARG A 51 -2.98 14.16 -14.97
C ARG A 51 -2.23 15.28 -15.67
N ASP A 52 -2.83 15.82 -16.72
CA ASP A 52 -2.30 16.88 -17.57
C ASP A 52 -1.50 17.94 -16.78
N PRO A 53 -0.24 18.24 -17.14
CA PRO A 53 0.55 19.28 -16.48
C PRO A 53 0.11 20.71 -16.84
N LEU A 54 -1.06 20.89 -17.46
CA LEU A 54 -1.45 22.11 -18.18
C LEU A 54 -2.84 22.67 -17.83
N ARG A 55 -3.40 22.42 -16.64
CA ARG A 55 -4.56 23.22 -16.17
C ARG A 55 -4.43 23.70 -14.74
#